data_AF-A0A521WB44-F1
#
_entry.id   AF-A0A521WB44-F1
#
_cell.length_a   1.000
_cell.length_b   1.000
_cell.length_c   1.000
_cell.angle_alpha   90.00
_cell.angle_beta   90.00
_cell.angle_gamma   90.00
#
_symmetry.space_group_name_H-M   'P 1'
#
loop_
_entity.id
_entity.type
_entity.pdbx_description
1 polymer ?
#
loop_
_entity_poly.entity_id
_entity_poly.type
_entity_poly.pdbx_seq_one_letter_code
_entity_poly.pdbx_strand_id
1 'polypeptide(L)'
;LPVPCRSAPGFIVNRILMPYLNEAMLAADEGIPLALIDRAATDFGMPMGPIELADTVGLDIAMHVGRILAAAWERPTPQGTGRLVEAGRLGRKSGHGYYEWRNGRPLRPATTGAPPSDLADRLILQYLNEAVACLRDGVVADADLLDAAMIFGTGFAPFRGGPLHYARARGVGAIVARLEELARSHGARFNPDPGWQALVTPR
;
A
#
# COMPACT_ATOMS: atom_id res chain seq x y z
N LEU A 1 -21.48 -6.80 -3.61
CA LEU A 1 -21.93 -7.45 -2.36
C LEU A 1 -21.30 -6.72 -1.18
N PRO A 2 -22.06 -6.31 -0.15
CA PRO A 2 -21.49 -5.73 1.07
C PRO A 2 -20.72 -6.81 1.83
N VAL A 3 -19.50 -6.51 2.29
CA VAL A 3 -18.66 -7.43 3.08
C VAL A 3 -18.84 -7.13 4.56
N PRO A 4 -19.38 -8.04 5.38
CA PRO A 4 -19.46 -7.87 6.82
C PRO A 4 -18.04 -7.75 7.42
N CYS A 5 -17.77 -6.67 8.14
CA CYS A 5 -16.48 -6.42 8.78
C CYS A 5 -16.71 -5.92 10.21
N ARG A 6 -15.93 -6.40 11.17
CA ARG A 6 -15.94 -5.82 12.52
C ARG A 6 -15.38 -4.40 12.46
N SER A 7 -15.95 -3.47 13.23
CA SER A 7 -15.43 -2.09 13.29
C SER A 7 -13.96 -2.09 13.72
N ALA A 8 -13.09 -1.71 12.80
CA ALA A 8 -11.68 -1.38 13.02
C ALA A 8 -11.41 0.01 12.41
N PRO A 9 -10.46 0.80 12.95
CA PRO A 9 -10.10 2.08 12.37
C PRO A 9 -9.77 1.93 10.87
N GLY A 10 -10.57 2.54 10.00
CA GLY A 10 -10.37 2.54 8.54
C GLY A 10 -11.14 1.49 7.73
N PHE A 11 -11.88 0.56 8.35
CA PHE A 11 -12.41 -0.64 7.66
C PHE A 11 -11.29 -1.48 7.01
N ILE A 12 -11.62 -2.68 6.51
CA ILE A 12 -10.61 -3.59 5.93
C ILE A 12 -9.84 -2.97 4.76
N VAL A 13 -10.52 -2.20 3.92
CA VAL A 13 -9.95 -1.61 2.70
C VAL A 13 -8.87 -0.59 3.03
N ASN A 14 -9.17 0.42 3.85
CA ASN A 14 -8.16 1.46 4.13
C ASN A 14 -7.06 0.92 5.04
N ARG A 15 -7.39 0.03 5.98
CA ARG A 15 -6.38 -0.59 6.85
C ARG A 15 -5.28 -1.24 6.02
N ILE A 16 -5.65 -2.03 5.00
CA ILE A 16 -4.71 -2.73 4.12
C ILE A 16 -4.04 -1.79 3.11
N LEU A 17 -4.78 -0.81 2.55
CA LEU A 17 -4.26 0.09 1.53
C LEU A 17 -3.20 1.06 2.07
N MET A 18 -3.34 1.50 3.32
CA MET A 18 -2.49 2.55 3.89
C MET A 18 -1.01 2.18 4.01
N PRO A 19 -0.58 0.98 4.48
CA PRO A 19 0.83 0.63 4.48
C PRO A 19 1.47 0.65 3.07
N TYR A 20 0.71 0.30 2.03
CA TYR A 20 1.15 0.42 0.63
C TYR A 20 1.37 1.88 0.20
N LEU A 21 0.43 2.77 0.54
CA LEU A 21 0.58 4.20 0.26
C LEU A 21 1.72 4.81 1.08
N ASN A 22 1.84 4.43 2.35
CA ASN A 22 2.88 4.91 3.25
C ASN A 22 4.26 4.52 2.75
N GLU A 23 4.45 3.29 2.28
CA GLU A 23 5.72 2.85 1.71
C GLU A 23 6.08 3.62 0.43
N ALA A 24 5.09 3.94 -0.42
CA ALA A 24 5.32 4.79 -1.59
C ALA A 24 5.80 6.19 -1.21
N MET A 25 5.22 6.78 -0.17
CA MET A 25 5.62 8.10 0.33
C MET A 25 7.01 8.06 1.00
N LEU A 26 7.36 6.98 1.70
CA LEU A 26 8.72 6.77 2.23
C LEU A 26 9.74 6.61 1.10
N ALA A 27 9.41 5.85 0.05
CA ALA A 27 10.25 5.73 -1.15
C ALA A 27 10.47 7.10 -1.82
N ALA A 28 9.46 7.97 -1.83
CA ALA A 28 9.60 9.35 -2.32
C ALA A 28 10.52 10.19 -1.43
N ASP A 29 10.41 10.06 -0.10
CA ASP A 29 11.30 10.73 0.86
C ASP A 29 12.76 10.24 0.74
N GLU A 30 12.97 8.98 0.33
CA GLU A 30 14.27 8.41 -0.03
C GLU A 30 14.82 8.93 -1.37
N GLY A 31 14.05 9.76 -2.09
CA GLY A 31 14.46 10.39 -3.34
C GLY A 31 14.17 9.57 -4.60
N ILE A 32 13.42 8.47 -4.50
CA ILE A 32 12.99 7.71 -5.68
C ILE A 32 12.02 8.58 -6.49
N PRO A 33 12.23 8.76 -7.81
CA PRO A 33 11.32 9.53 -8.65
C PRO A 33 9.88 9.01 -8.58
N LEU A 34 8.93 9.91 -8.33
CA LEU A 34 7.50 9.56 -8.15
C LEU A 34 6.95 8.70 -9.28
N ALA A 35 7.32 9.03 -10.53
CA ALA A 35 6.88 8.27 -11.70
C ALA A 35 7.40 6.82 -11.72
N LEU A 36 8.57 6.54 -11.14
CA LEU A 36 9.08 5.16 -11.00
C LEU A 36 8.36 4.40 -9.89
N ILE A 37 7.95 5.08 -8.82
CA ILE A 37 7.12 4.49 -7.75
C ILE A 37 5.76 4.09 -8.32
N ASP A 38 5.11 5.00 -9.04
CA ASP A 38 3.86 4.72 -9.74
C ASP A 38 4.01 3.58 -10.75
N ARG A 39 5.08 3.62 -11.54
CA ARG A 39 5.36 2.59 -12.53
C ARG A 39 5.60 1.21 -11.90
N ALA A 40 6.30 1.11 -10.77
CA ALA A 40 6.53 -0.17 -10.11
C ALA A 40 5.20 -0.85 -9.72
N ALA A 41 4.21 -0.07 -9.27
CA ALA A 41 2.89 -0.59 -8.95
C ALA A 41 2.06 -0.93 -10.20
N THR A 42 2.10 -0.11 -11.25
CA THR A 42 1.35 -0.39 -12.48
C THR A 42 1.93 -1.56 -13.26
N ASP A 43 3.27 -1.70 -13.30
CA ASP A 43 3.96 -2.83 -13.92
C ASP A 43 3.66 -4.14 -13.16
N PHE A 44 3.43 -4.06 -11.84
CA PHE A 44 2.92 -5.18 -11.06
C PHE A 44 1.49 -5.57 -11.48
N GLY A 45 0.67 -4.59 -11.86
CA GLY A 45 -0.71 -4.77 -12.32
C GLY A 45 -1.75 -3.93 -11.58
N MET A 46 -1.34 -3.00 -10.71
CA MET A 46 -2.26 -2.08 -10.05
C MET A 46 -2.87 -1.11 -11.08
N PRO A 47 -4.16 -0.73 -10.95
CA PRO A 47 -4.83 0.14 -11.90
C PRO A 47 -4.31 1.59 -11.88
N MET A 48 -3.72 2.00 -10.77
CA MET A 48 -3.18 3.34 -10.53
C MET A 48 -1.94 3.23 -9.64
N GLY A 49 -0.96 4.11 -9.88
CA GLY A 49 0.21 4.21 -9.02
C GLY A 49 -0.12 4.81 -7.65
N PRO A 50 0.61 4.45 -6.58
CA PRO A 50 0.27 4.87 -5.23
C PRO A 50 0.39 6.38 -5.00
N ILE A 51 1.30 7.07 -5.68
CA ILE A 51 1.48 8.52 -5.51
C ILE A 51 0.28 9.26 -6.12
N GLU A 52 -0.10 8.88 -7.34
CA GLU A 52 -1.31 9.42 -7.97
C GLU A 52 -2.58 9.09 -7.17
N LEU A 53 -2.67 7.87 -6.64
CA LEU A 53 -3.80 7.46 -5.81
C LEU A 53 -3.89 8.32 -4.54
N ALA A 54 -2.78 8.54 -3.85
CA ALA A 54 -2.73 9.39 -2.66
C ALA A 54 -3.16 10.84 -2.98
N ASP A 55 -2.66 11.42 -4.08
CA ASP A 55 -3.07 12.76 -4.54
C ASP A 55 -4.56 12.81 -4.94
N THR A 56 -5.11 11.72 -5.50
CA THR A 56 -6.51 11.65 -5.93
C THR A 56 -7.45 11.57 -4.73
N VAL A 57 -7.10 10.77 -3.72
CA VAL A 57 -7.86 10.66 -2.47
C VAL A 57 -7.77 11.95 -1.65
N GLY A 58 -6.57 12.53 -1.59
CA GLY A 58 -6.26 13.73 -0.82
C GLY A 58 -5.20 13.46 0.24
N LEU A 59 -4.14 14.26 0.23
CA LEU A 59 -2.98 14.05 1.12
C LEU A 59 -3.30 14.32 2.60
N ASP A 60 -4.27 15.18 2.89
CA ASP A 60 -4.79 15.41 4.24
C ASP A 60 -5.47 14.16 4.81
N ILE A 61 -6.25 13.45 3.99
CA ILE A 61 -6.90 12.19 4.38
C ILE A 61 -5.84 11.11 4.60
N ALA A 62 -4.91 10.96 3.65
CA ALA A 62 -3.81 10.01 3.75
C ALA A 62 -2.96 10.25 5.01
N MET A 63 -2.65 11.52 5.33
CA MET A 63 -1.93 11.90 6.56
C MET A 63 -2.72 11.63 7.83
N HIS A 64 -4.02 11.95 7.85
CA HIS A 64 -4.86 11.73 9.02
C HIS A 64 -4.93 10.24 9.37
N VAL A 65 -5.22 9.39 8.36
CA VAL A 65 -5.26 7.94 8.55
C VAL A 65 -3.87 7.40 8.87
N GLY A 66 -2.84 7.84 8.15
CA GLY A 66 -1.46 7.42 8.38
C GLY A 66 -1.00 7.65 9.82
N ARG A 67 -1.33 8.81 10.43
CA ARG A 67 -1.00 9.09 11.84
C ARG A 67 -1.70 8.16 12.83
N ILE A 68 -2.97 7.82 12.58
CA ILE A 68 -3.72 6.86 13.41
C ILE A 68 -3.04 5.50 13.39
N LEU A 69 -2.66 5.02 12.20
CA LEU A 69 -2.02 3.71 12.05
C LEU A 69 -0.56 3.71 12.55
N ALA A 70 0.17 4.81 12.37
CA ALA A 70 1.52 4.96 12.91
C ALA A 70 1.53 4.95 14.44
N ALA A 71 0.55 5.59 15.09
CA ALA A 71 0.41 5.54 16.55
C ALA A 71 0.01 4.15 17.05
N ALA A 72 -0.78 3.39 16.28
CA ALA A 72 -1.21 2.06 16.66
C ALA A 72 -0.13 0.98 16.49
N TRP A 73 0.78 1.14 15.52
CA TRP A 73 1.72 0.09 15.09
C TRP A 73 3.17 0.55 14.92
N GLU A 74 3.55 1.68 15.54
CA GLU A 74 4.92 2.23 15.55
C GLU A 74 5.56 2.35 14.15
N ARG A 75 4.75 2.70 13.15
CA ARG A 75 5.21 2.81 11.76
C ARG A 75 5.87 4.17 11.47
N PRO A 76 6.91 4.21 10.63
CA PRO A 76 7.50 5.47 10.20
C PRO A 76 6.48 6.32 9.44
N THR A 77 6.47 7.62 9.74
CA THR A 77 5.62 8.60 9.08
C THR A 77 6.43 9.36 8.01
N PRO A 78 5.98 9.39 6.75
CA PRO A 78 6.59 10.18 5.70
C PRO A 78 6.60 11.67 6.06
N GLN A 79 7.74 12.33 5.91
CA GLN A 79 7.89 13.75 6.20
C GLN A 79 7.43 14.62 5.01
N GLY A 80 7.65 14.16 3.78
CA GLY A 80 7.30 14.91 2.57
C GLY A 80 5.81 15.24 2.49
N THR A 81 4.95 14.27 2.80
CA THR A 81 3.49 14.44 2.80
C THR A 81 3.04 15.51 3.80
N GLY A 82 3.66 15.56 4.98
CA GLY A 82 3.35 16.55 6.01
C GLY A 82 3.60 17.98 5.51
N ARG A 83 4.74 18.21 4.86
CA ARG A 83 5.10 19.52 4.28
C ARG A 83 4.13 19.94 3.18
N LEU A 84 3.69 19.00 2.35
CA LEU A 84 2.69 19.28 1.30
C LEU A 84 1.35 19.70 1.90
N VAL A 85 0.88 18.97 2.92
CA VAL A 85 -0.38 19.29 3.60
C VAL A 85 -0.31 20.65 4.30
N GLU A 86 0.77 20.95 5.01
CA GLU A 86 1.00 22.26 5.65
C GLU A 86 1.03 23.41 4.64
N ALA A 87 1.52 23.17 3.43
CA ALA A 87 1.52 24.13 2.33
C ALA A 87 0.18 24.22 1.58
N GLY A 88 -0.88 23.53 2.01
CA GLY A 88 -2.18 23.51 1.34
C GLY A 88 -2.19 22.73 0.02
N ARG A 89 -1.15 21.93 -0.24
CA ARG A 89 -1.00 21.09 -1.43
C ARG A 89 -1.57 19.71 -1.13
N LEU A 90 -2.88 19.59 -1.30
CA LEU A 90 -3.67 18.43 -0.91
C LEU A 90 -3.89 17.41 -2.03
N GLY A 91 -3.23 17.55 -3.18
CA GLY A 91 -3.38 16.68 -4.34
C GLY A 91 -4.34 17.24 -5.39
N ARG A 92 -5.12 16.36 -6.03
CA ARG A 92 -5.99 16.69 -7.17
C ARG A 92 -6.98 17.82 -6.85
N LYS A 93 -7.55 17.82 -5.65
CA LYS A 93 -8.58 18.80 -5.23
C LYS A 93 -8.04 20.23 -5.11
N SER A 94 -6.75 20.39 -4.81
CA SER A 94 -6.08 21.70 -4.71
C SER A 94 -5.28 22.04 -5.97
N GLY A 95 -5.32 21.19 -7.01
CA GLY A 95 -4.51 21.34 -8.22
C GLY A 95 -3.02 21.01 -8.04
N HIS A 96 -2.59 20.63 -6.84
CA HIS A 96 -1.20 20.35 -6.53
C HIS A 96 -1.06 19.51 -5.26
N GLY A 97 -0.25 18.45 -5.31
CA GLY A 97 0.16 17.60 -4.20
C GLY A 97 1.57 17.11 -4.46
N TYR A 98 1.76 15.80 -4.55
CA TYR A 98 2.99 15.22 -5.10
C TYR A 98 3.16 15.53 -6.59
N TYR A 99 2.06 15.53 -7.34
CA TYR A 99 2.01 16.00 -8.71
C TYR A 99 1.34 17.37 -8.80
N GLU A 100 1.68 18.12 -9.85
CA GLU A 100 0.83 19.20 -10.32
C GLU A 100 -0.34 18.60 -11.11
N TRP A 101 -1.55 19.12 -10.92
CA TRP A 101 -2.75 18.63 -11.58
C TRP A 101 -3.32 19.68 -12.53
N ARG A 102 -3.52 19.30 -13.80
CA ARG A 102 -4.18 20.14 -14.81
C ARG A 102 -5.31 19.38 -15.46
N ASN A 103 -6.48 20.00 -15.54
CA ASN A 103 -7.70 19.40 -16.12
C ASN A 103 -8.00 18.00 -15.56
N GLY A 104 -7.77 17.81 -14.25
CA GLY A 104 -8.00 16.55 -13.56
C GLY A 104 -7.00 15.43 -13.87
N ARG A 105 -5.87 15.72 -14.51
CA ARG A 105 -4.78 14.76 -14.79
C ARG A 105 -3.48 15.20 -14.11
N PRO A 106 -2.67 14.27 -13.59
CA PRO A 106 -1.36 14.60 -13.02
C PRO A 106 -0.36 14.87 -14.14
N LEU A 107 0.40 15.95 -13.99
CA LEU A 107 1.56 16.24 -14.81
C LEU A 107 2.76 15.43 -14.30
N ARG A 108 3.07 14.35 -15.01
CA ARG A 108 4.21 13.50 -14.67
C ARG A 108 5.47 13.98 -15.39
N PRO A 109 6.55 14.31 -14.66
CA PRO A 109 7.83 14.58 -15.28
C PRO A 109 8.30 13.34 -16.07
N ALA A 110 8.89 13.56 -17.24
CA ALA A 110 9.58 12.48 -17.94
C ALA A 110 10.68 11.93 -17.02
N THR A 111 10.65 10.63 -16.78
CA THR A 111 11.66 9.95 -15.96
C THR A 111 12.31 8.86 -16.80
N THR A 112 13.63 8.78 -16.74
CA THR A 112 14.43 7.75 -17.41
C THR A 112 14.81 6.66 -16.43
N GLY A 113 15.02 5.44 -16.95
CA GLY A 113 15.41 4.29 -16.14
C GLY A 113 14.27 3.36 -15.75
N ALA A 114 14.63 2.30 -15.03
CA ALA A 114 13.70 1.34 -14.45
C ALA A 114 13.52 1.65 -12.96
N PRO A 115 12.35 1.30 -12.37
CA PRO A 115 12.21 1.33 -10.92
C PRO A 115 13.28 0.48 -10.24
N PRO A 116 13.74 0.84 -9.03
CA PRO A 116 14.58 -0.03 -8.21
C PRO A 116 13.98 -1.45 -8.12
N SER A 117 14.83 -2.47 -8.22
CA SER A 117 14.37 -3.86 -8.38
C SER A 117 13.58 -4.38 -7.19
N ASP A 118 13.78 -3.82 -6.00
CA ASP A 118 13.06 -4.17 -4.78
C ASP A 118 11.77 -3.35 -4.57
N LEU A 119 11.55 -2.27 -5.33
CA LEU A 119 10.47 -1.31 -5.06
C LEU A 119 9.08 -1.93 -5.21
N ALA A 120 8.86 -2.76 -6.23
CA ALA A 120 7.58 -3.45 -6.37
C ALA A 120 7.30 -4.36 -5.15
N ASP A 121 8.32 -5.06 -4.65
CA ASP A 121 8.18 -5.88 -3.45
C ASP A 121 7.96 -5.04 -2.20
N ARG A 122 8.66 -3.91 -2.04
CA ARG A 122 8.44 -2.98 -0.93
C ARG A 122 6.98 -2.57 -0.84
N LEU A 123 6.40 -2.15 -1.97
CA LEU A 123 5.01 -1.70 -2.04
C LEU A 123 4.03 -2.86 -1.81
N ILE A 124 4.14 -3.93 -2.58
CA ILE A 124 3.15 -5.00 -2.57
C ILE A 124 3.23 -5.83 -1.30
N LEU A 125 4.42 -6.12 -0.79
CA LEU A 125 4.54 -6.96 0.41
C LEU A 125 4.04 -6.22 1.66
N GLN A 126 4.12 -4.89 1.73
CA GLN A 126 3.44 -4.12 2.79
C GLN A 126 1.93 -4.26 2.75
N TYR A 127 1.35 -4.27 1.54
CA TYR A 127 -0.06 -4.54 1.32
C TYR A 127 -0.44 -5.95 1.80
N LEU A 128 0.32 -6.96 1.37
CA LEU A 128 0.03 -8.35 1.71
C LEU A 128 0.20 -8.63 3.21
N ASN A 129 1.26 -8.11 3.82
CA ASN A 129 1.54 -8.30 5.25
C ASN A 129 0.38 -7.76 6.11
N GLU A 130 -0.19 -6.61 5.74
CA GLU A 130 -1.36 -6.07 6.43
C GLU A 130 -2.65 -6.86 6.14
N ALA A 131 -2.81 -7.41 4.94
CA ALA A 131 -3.92 -8.32 4.64
C ALA A 131 -3.89 -9.56 5.54
N VAL A 132 -2.70 -10.12 5.76
CA VAL A 132 -2.48 -11.23 6.69
C VAL A 132 -2.77 -10.83 8.13
N ALA A 133 -2.30 -9.67 8.57
CA ALA A 133 -2.60 -9.13 9.90
C ALA A 133 -4.12 -8.95 10.11
N CYS A 134 -4.84 -8.44 9.11
CA CYS A 134 -6.30 -8.29 9.15
C CYS A 134 -7.03 -9.63 9.32
N LEU A 135 -6.55 -10.68 8.64
CA LEU A 135 -7.11 -12.02 8.80
C LEU A 135 -6.83 -12.59 10.18
N ARG A 136 -5.59 -12.46 10.69
CA ARG A 136 -5.19 -12.90 12.04
C ARG A 136 -6.00 -12.20 13.13
N ASP A 137 -6.16 -10.90 13.02
CA ASP A 137 -6.92 -10.08 13.97
C ASP A 137 -8.45 -10.31 13.86
N GLY A 138 -8.89 -11.13 12.90
CA GLY A 138 -10.30 -11.47 12.70
C GLY A 138 -11.15 -10.28 12.25
N VAL A 139 -10.55 -9.29 11.57
CA VAL A 139 -11.25 -8.13 10.99
C VAL A 139 -12.31 -8.58 9.98
N VAL A 140 -12.01 -9.67 9.28
CA VAL A 140 -12.89 -10.39 8.35
C VAL A 140 -12.91 -11.88 8.69
N ALA A 141 -14.02 -12.55 8.36
CA ALA A 141 -14.26 -13.94 8.75
C ALA A 141 -13.38 -14.95 8.01
N ASP A 142 -13.05 -14.68 6.75
CA ASP A 142 -12.24 -15.58 5.92
C ASP A 142 -11.45 -14.83 4.84
N ALA A 143 -10.52 -15.57 4.22
CA ALA A 143 -9.58 -15.07 3.24
C ALA A 143 -10.23 -14.69 1.90
N ASP A 144 -11.31 -15.36 1.51
CA ASP A 144 -11.95 -15.14 0.20
C ASP A 144 -12.76 -13.84 0.23
N LEU A 145 -13.42 -13.55 1.36
CA LEU A 145 -14.07 -12.26 1.61
C LEU A 145 -13.05 -11.12 1.66
N LEU A 146 -11.86 -11.34 2.24
CA LEU A 146 -10.78 -10.35 2.22
C LEU A 146 -10.38 -10.05 0.78
N ASP A 147 -10.11 -11.10 0.00
CA ASP A 147 -9.68 -10.96 -1.38
C ASP A 147 -10.73 -10.22 -2.22
N ALA A 148 -11.99 -10.59 -2.10
CA ALA A 148 -13.10 -9.89 -2.76
C ALA A 148 -13.19 -8.42 -2.33
N ALA A 149 -13.06 -8.13 -1.03
CA ALA A 149 -13.10 -6.76 -0.52
C ALA A 149 -11.97 -5.89 -1.12
N MET A 150 -10.77 -6.45 -1.29
CA MET A 150 -9.64 -5.72 -1.86
C MET A 150 -9.74 -5.59 -3.38
N ILE A 151 -10.22 -6.61 -4.09
CA ILE A 151 -10.46 -6.52 -5.54
C ILE A 151 -11.49 -5.42 -5.83
N PHE A 152 -12.65 -5.43 -5.16
CA PHE A 152 -13.70 -4.47 -5.42
C PHE A 152 -13.46 -3.11 -4.76
N GLY A 153 -12.70 -3.06 -3.65
CA GLY A 153 -12.44 -1.85 -2.89
C GLY A 153 -11.28 -1.01 -3.43
N THR A 154 -10.14 -1.64 -3.75
CA THR A 154 -8.94 -0.93 -4.21
C THR A 154 -8.59 -1.23 -5.66
N GLY A 155 -9.21 -2.24 -6.26
CA GLY A 155 -8.81 -2.72 -7.58
C GLY A 155 -7.52 -3.53 -7.56
N PHE A 156 -7.21 -4.22 -6.45
CA PHE A 156 -5.98 -5.02 -6.33
C PHE A 156 -5.77 -5.88 -7.57
N ALA A 157 -4.63 -5.68 -8.23
CA ALA A 157 -4.15 -6.31 -9.47
C ALA A 157 -5.13 -7.34 -10.09
N PRO A 158 -6.09 -6.92 -10.94
CA PRO A 158 -7.26 -7.73 -11.32
C PRO A 158 -6.93 -9.10 -11.93
N PHE A 159 -5.78 -9.22 -12.59
CA PHE A 159 -5.32 -10.45 -13.23
C PHE A 159 -4.57 -11.40 -12.28
N ARG A 160 -4.38 -11.01 -11.02
CA ARG A 160 -3.66 -11.78 -9.98
C ARG A 160 -4.58 -12.32 -8.89
N GLY A 161 -5.90 -12.20 -9.05
CA GLY A 161 -6.87 -12.52 -8.01
C GLY A 161 -6.86 -11.48 -6.89
N GLY A 162 -7.02 -11.92 -5.65
CA GLY A 162 -6.87 -11.05 -4.48
C GLY A 162 -5.47 -11.15 -3.84
N PRO A 163 -5.18 -10.30 -2.83
CA PRO A 163 -3.89 -10.30 -2.16
C PRO A 163 -3.48 -11.67 -1.60
N LEU A 164 -4.37 -12.40 -0.95
CA LEU A 164 -4.06 -13.70 -0.35
C LEU A 164 -3.97 -14.81 -1.40
N HIS A 165 -4.80 -14.75 -2.45
CA HIS A 165 -4.64 -15.60 -3.62
C HIS A 165 -3.27 -15.42 -4.27
N TYR A 166 -2.87 -14.18 -4.55
CA TYR A 166 -1.56 -13.86 -5.09
C TYR A 166 -0.43 -14.34 -4.17
N ALA A 167 -0.61 -14.19 -2.84
CA ALA A 167 0.40 -14.63 -1.88
C ALA A 167 0.64 -16.15 -1.94
N ARG A 168 -0.44 -16.94 -2.06
CA ARG A 168 -0.35 -18.39 -2.25
C ARG A 168 0.29 -18.74 -3.59
N ALA A 169 -0.08 -18.06 -4.68
CA ALA A 169 0.45 -18.29 -6.02
C ALA A 169 1.96 -17.97 -6.12
N ARG A 170 2.42 -16.90 -5.48
CA ARG A 170 3.86 -16.55 -5.38
C ARG A 170 4.62 -17.51 -4.47
N GLY A 171 3.94 -18.13 -3.51
CA GLY A 171 4.51 -19.01 -2.50
C GLY A 171 4.77 -18.28 -1.19
N VAL A 172 4.07 -18.70 -0.12
CA VAL A 172 4.14 -18.05 1.20
C VAL A 172 5.55 -18.04 1.77
N GLY A 173 6.30 -19.14 1.67
CA GLY A 173 7.68 -19.21 2.15
C GLY A 173 8.61 -18.22 1.43
N ALA A 174 8.42 -18.02 0.12
CA ALA A 174 9.20 -17.05 -0.65
C ALA A 174 8.86 -15.61 -0.26
N ILE A 175 7.59 -15.32 0.06
CA ILE A 175 7.17 -14.00 0.57
C ILE A 175 7.77 -13.72 1.94
N VAL A 176 7.71 -14.68 2.87
CA VAL A 176 8.26 -14.50 4.22
C VAL A 176 9.76 -14.25 4.15
N ALA A 177 10.51 -15.06 3.40
CA ALA A 177 11.94 -14.84 3.21
C ALA A 177 12.24 -13.45 2.61
N ARG A 178 11.42 -13.00 1.64
CA ARG A 178 11.59 -11.69 1.04
C ARG A 178 11.27 -10.54 2.00
N LEU A 179 10.25 -10.68 2.85
CA LEU A 179 9.94 -9.73 3.92
C LEU A 179 11.10 -9.61 4.92
N GLU A 180 11.73 -10.73 5.30
CA GLU A 180 12.91 -10.74 6.18
C GLU A 180 14.14 -10.06 5.54
N GLU A 181 14.35 -10.23 4.23
CA GLU A 181 15.37 -9.48 3.47
C GLU A 181 15.08 -7.97 3.49
N LEU A 182 13.85 -7.57 3.19
CA LEU A 182 13.45 -6.16 3.22
C LEU A 182 13.56 -5.59 4.64
N ALA A 183 13.26 -6.36 5.68
CA ALA A 183 13.39 -5.93 7.06
C ALA A 183 14.85 -5.63 7.44
N ARG A 184 15.81 -6.38 6.90
CA ARG A 184 17.25 -6.09 7.10
C ARG A 184 17.70 -4.81 6.40
N SER A 185 17.20 -4.56 5.19
CA SER A 185 17.63 -3.41 4.38
C SER A 185 16.88 -2.11 4.70
N HIS A 186 15.61 -2.22 5.08
CA HIS A 186 14.70 -1.09 5.23
C HIS A 186 14.09 -1.00 6.63
N GLY A 187 14.33 -1.96 7.51
CA GLY A 187 13.93 -1.92 8.92
C GLY A 187 12.62 -2.65 9.23
N ALA A 188 12.28 -2.66 10.54
CA ALA A 188 11.28 -3.54 11.15
C ALA A 188 9.86 -3.45 10.59
N ARG A 189 9.52 -2.40 9.82
CA ARG A 189 8.20 -2.26 9.17
C ARG A 189 7.89 -3.40 8.21
N PHE A 190 8.91 -4.09 7.70
CA PHE A 190 8.79 -5.26 6.83
C PHE A 190 8.83 -6.60 7.57
N ASN A 191 8.87 -6.60 8.92
CA ASN A 191 8.84 -7.85 9.66
C ASN A 191 7.59 -8.68 9.26
N PRO A 192 7.73 -9.97 8.93
CA PRO A 192 6.59 -10.80 8.57
C PRO A 192 5.60 -10.89 9.73
N ASP A 193 4.32 -10.72 9.42
CA ASP A 193 3.27 -10.91 10.42
C ASP A 193 3.16 -12.40 10.84
N PRO A 194 3.01 -12.72 12.13
CA PRO A 194 2.81 -14.10 12.59
C PRO A 194 1.68 -14.86 11.87
N GLY A 195 0.68 -14.15 11.35
CA GLY A 195 -0.45 -14.73 10.61
C GLY A 195 -0.05 -15.49 9.34
N TRP A 196 1.16 -15.27 8.80
CA TRP A 196 1.64 -16.00 7.62
C TRP A 196 1.63 -17.52 7.83
N GLN A 197 1.83 -18.00 9.06
CA GLN A 197 1.81 -19.42 9.40
C GLN A 197 0.46 -20.08 9.10
N ALA A 198 -0.65 -19.34 9.26
CA ALA A 198 -1.99 -19.84 9.00
C ALA A 198 -2.28 -20.00 7.49
N LEU A 199 -1.51 -19.35 6.62
CA LEU A 199 -1.63 -19.47 5.16
C LEU A 199 -0.77 -20.58 4.56
N VAL A 200 0.23 -21.08 5.29
CA VAL A 200 1.08 -22.20 4.87
C VAL A 200 0.34 -23.54 5.01
N THR A 201 -0.57 -23.64 5.97
CA THR A 201 -1.30 -24.88 6.25
C THR A 201 -2.56 -24.93 5.37
N PRO A 202 -2.72 -25.93 4.48
CA PRO A 202 -3.99 -26.12 3.78
C PRO A 202 -5.10 -26.36 4.82
N ARG A 203 -6.24 -25.69 4.66
CA ARG A 203 -7.47 -26.06 5.38
C ARG A 203 -7.99 -27.40 4.87
#